data_AF-A0A392PFH2-F1
#
_entry.id   AF-A0A392PFH2-F1
#
_cell.length_a   1.000
_cell.length_b   1.000
_cell.length_c   1.000
_cell.angle_alpha   90.00
_cell.angle_beta   90.00
_cell.angle_gamma   90.00
#
_symmetry.space_group_name_H-M   'P 1'
#
loop_
_entity.id
_entity.type
_entity.pdbx_description
1 polymer ?
#
loop_
_entity_poly.entity_id
_entity_poly.type
_entity_poly.pdbx_seq_one_letter_code
_entity_poly.pdbx_strand_id
1 'polypeptide(L)'
;PKLQFKTISDFHDDEEEHPGFGEKIGDVVVALSLYGKPLLRDIIVSEKISCMIVDGIFGDLVIDLAHEFGIQLITFRTVSACCLWAYLCVPKLIQCNELPIRGVRHTLVLVWCQTLT
;
A
#
# COMPACT_ATOMS: atom_id res chain seq x y z
N PRO A 1 24.55 2.80 -15.61
CA PRO A 1 23.12 2.76 -16.05
C PRO A 1 22.29 3.79 -15.28
N LYS A 2 21.26 4.40 -15.89
CA LYS A 2 20.39 5.40 -15.23
C LYS A 2 19.21 4.79 -14.46
N LEU A 3 18.91 3.51 -14.69
CA LEU A 3 17.88 2.74 -13.99
C LEU A 3 18.53 1.45 -13.44
N GLN A 4 18.21 1.10 -12.20
CA GLN A 4 18.69 -0.11 -11.54
C GLN A 4 17.52 -0.77 -10.81
N PHE A 5 17.46 -2.09 -10.88
CA PHE A 5 16.46 -2.87 -10.15
C PHE A 5 17.12 -3.48 -8.93
N LYS A 6 16.44 -3.39 -7.79
CA LYS A 6 16.82 -4.06 -6.55
C LYS A 6 15.64 -4.89 -6.07
N THR A 7 15.93 -6.12 -5.70
CA THR A 7 14.95 -7.00 -5.05
C THR A 7 15.07 -6.85 -3.55
N ILE A 8 13.94 -6.75 -2.88
CA ILE A 8 13.83 -6.76 -1.42
C ILE A 8 13.05 -7.99 -0.99
N SER A 9 13.26 -8.46 0.24
CA SER A 9 12.48 -9.57 0.81
C SER A 9 11.00 -9.17 0.90
N ASP A 10 10.11 -10.14 0.65
CA ASP A 10 8.67 -10.06 0.89
C ASP A 10 8.29 -10.38 2.35
N PHE A 11 9.29 -10.65 3.20
CA PHE A 11 9.17 -10.95 4.63
C PHE A 11 8.24 -12.14 4.93
N HIS A 12 8.19 -13.12 4.02
CA HIS A 12 7.55 -14.41 4.26
C HIS A 12 8.58 -15.48 4.65
N ASP A 13 8.17 -16.46 5.46
CA ASP A 13 9.01 -17.60 5.81
C ASP A 13 9.10 -18.57 4.60
N ASP A 14 10.31 -19.00 4.26
CA ASP A 14 10.63 -19.85 3.09
C ASP A 14 10.07 -21.29 3.17
N GLU A 15 9.35 -21.63 4.25
CA GLU A 15 8.91 -23.00 4.56
C GLU A 15 7.67 -23.46 3.78
N GLU A 16 6.97 -22.56 3.10
CA GLU A 16 5.76 -22.88 2.30
C GLU A 16 5.87 -22.28 0.90
N GLU A 17 5.78 -23.11 -0.14
CA GLU A 17 5.86 -22.71 -1.55
C GLU A 17 4.81 -21.61 -1.83
N HIS A 18 5.26 -20.35 -1.84
CA HIS A 18 4.35 -19.21 -1.84
C HIS A 18 3.70 -19.07 -3.24
N PRO A 19 2.36 -19.06 -3.36
CA PRO A 19 1.66 -19.06 -4.66
C PRO A 19 1.74 -17.71 -5.44
N GLY A 20 2.74 -16.88 -5.14
CA GLY A 20 2.96 -15.58 -5.78
C GLY A 20 1.97 -14.47 -5.40
N PHE A 21 1.98 -13.41 -6.21
CA PHE A 21 1.36 -12.08 -6.02
C PHE A 21 -0.17 -12.06 -5.87
N GLY A 22 -0.88 -13.19 -5.98
CA GLY A 22 -2.34 -13.26 -5.99
C GLY A 22 -2.97 -13.08 -4.59
N GLU A 23 -3.47 -14.17 -4.03
CA GLU A 23 -4.29 -14.16 -2.81
C GLU A 23 -3.58 -13.57 -1.57
N LYS A 24 -2.25 -13.58 -1.56
CA LYS A 24 -1.42 -13.12 -0.43
C LYS A 24 -0.85 -11.71 -0.58
N ILE A 25 -1.30 -10.91 -1.57
CA ILE A 25 -0.79 -9.53 -1.74
C ILE A 25 -1.01 -8.66 -0.49
N GLY A 26 -2.12 -8.90 0.22
CA GLY A 26 -2.40 -8.23 1.49
C GLY A 26 -1.35 -8.54 2.54
N ASP A 27 -0.92 -9.81 2.64
CA ASP A 27 0.08 -10.26 3.61
C ASP A 27 1.43 -9.62 3.33
N VAL A 28 1.85 -9.55 2.05
CA VAL A 28 3.08 -8.86 1.64
C VAL A 28 3.03 -7.37 1.97
N VAL A 29 1.90 -6.71 1.69
CA VAL A 29 1.72 -5.29 2.01
C VAL A 29 1.83 -5.05 3.53
N VAL A 30 1.19 -5.91 4.33
CA VAL A 30 1.24 -5.84 5.79
C VAL A 30 2.66 -6.10 6.30
N ALA A 31 3.31 -7.17 5.85
CA ALA A 31 4.66 -7.53 6.28
C ALA A 31 5.67 -6.45 5.93
N LEU A 32 5.62 -5.91 4.71
CA LEU A 32 6.48 -4.80 4.30
C LEU A 32 6.20 -3.52 5.11
N SER A 33 4.95 -3.24 5.47
CA SER A 33 4.59 -2.10 6.31
C SER A 33 5.12 -2.25 7.75
N LEU A 34 5.21 -3.48 8.25
CA LEU A 34 5.71 -3.78 9.60
C LEU A 34 7.24 -3.82 9.67
N TYR A 35 7.89 -4.46 8.70
CA TYR A 35 9.31 -4.81 8.75
C TYR A 35 10.18 -4.11 7.72
N GLY A 36 9.59 -3.43 6.73
CA GLY A 36 10.32 -2.81 5.62
C GLY A 36 11.09 -1.54 5.97
N LYS A 37 10.74 -0.85 7.05
CA LYS A 37 11.30 0.47 7.37
C LYS A 37 12.83 0.48 7.55
N PRO A 38 13.48 -0.46 8.27
CA PRO A 38 14.93 -0.55 8.37
C PRO A 38 15.61 -0.77 7.01
N LEU A 39 15.04 -1.66 6.18
CA LEU A 39 15.57 -1.94 4.85
C LEU A 39 15.54 -0.71 3.94
N LEU A 40 14.42 0.03 3.97
CA LEU A 40 14.29 1.27 3.20
C LEU A 40 15.25 2.36 3.68
N ARG A 41 15.47 2.47 4.99
CA ARG A 41 16.50 3.36 5.56
C ARG A 41 17.88 3.04 5.00
N ASP A 42 18.27 1.76 4.99
CA ASP A 42 19.59 1.35 4.48
C ASP A 42 19.74 1.68 2.99
N ILE A 43 18.68 1.49 2.20
CA ILE A 43 18.66 1.87 0.78
C ILE A 43 18.81 3.39 0.62
N ILE A 44 18.07 4.19 1.40
CA ILE A 44 18.15 5.66 1.34
C ILE A 44 19.59 6.15 1.57
N VAL A 45 20.25 5.61 2.60
CA VAL A 45 21.61 6.01 2.98
C VAL A 45 22.65 5.52 1.96
N SER A 46 22.57 4.24 1.57
CA SER A 46 23.56 3.64 0.67
C SER A 46 23.51 4.23 -0.75
N GLU A 47 22.29 4.49 -1.26
CA GLU A 47 22.08 5.00 -2.62
C GLU A 47 22.00 6.53 -2.69
N LYS A 48 22.06 7.22 -1.55
CA LYS A 48 21.95 8.69 -1.47
C LYS A 48 20.71 9.22 -2.19
N ILE A 49 19.57 8.62 -1.86
CA ILE A 49 18.27 8.96 -2.47
C ILE A 49 17.91 10.41 -2.14
N SER A 50 17.52 11.18 -3.16
CA SER A 50 17.07 12.57 -3.02
C SER A 50 15.56 12.76 -3.26
N CYS A 51 14.91 11.75 -3.82
CA CYS A 51 13.47 11.72 -4.10
C CYS A 51 12.95 10.29 -4.02
N MET A 52 11.81 10.10 -3.36
CA MET A 52 11.11 8.83 -3.26
C MET A 52 9.80 8.90 -4.04
N ILE A 53 9.61 7.99 -4.98
CA ILE A 53 8.34 7.76 -5.68
C ILE A 53 7.83 6.41 -5.23
N VAL A 54 6.68 6.37 -4.57
CA VAL A 54 6.13 5.14 -3.97
C VAL A 54 4.67 4.95 -4.32
N ASP A 55 4.22 3.69 -4.36
CA ASP A 55 2.79 3.42 -4.36
C ASP A 55 2.18 3.98 -3.07
N GLY A 56 1.07 4.71 -3.20
CA GLY A 56 0.40 5.35 -2.08
C GLY A 56 -0.25 4.37 -1.09
N ILE A 57 -0.26 3.06 -1.36
CA ILE A 57 -0.54 2.04 -0.32
C ILE A 57 0.56 2.00 0.74
N PHE A 58 1.81 2.32 0.39
CA PHE A 58 2.96 2.36 1.29
C PHE A 58 3.30 3.77 1.77
N GLY A 59 2.38 4.73 1.64
CA GLY A 59 2.63 6.12 2.05
C GLY A 59 3.06 6.24 3.51
N ASP A 60 2.35 5.57 4.41
CA ASP A 60 2.62 5.60 5.85
C ASP A 60 3.96 4.95 6.23
N LEU A 61 4.41 3.95 5.46
CA LEU A 61 5.70 3.29 5.67
C LEU A 61 6.88 4.26 5.47
N VAL A 62 6.77 5.17 4.50
CA VAL A 62 7.89 6.00 4.06
C VAL A 62 7.79 7.47 4.46
N ILE A 63 6.63 7.94 4.93
CA ILE A 63 6.44 9.35 5.29
C ILE A 63 7.42 9.80 6.38
N ASP A 64 7.63 8.97 7.40
CA ASP A 64 8.57 9.26 8.47
C ASP A 64 10.02 9.29 7.97
N LEU A 65 10.38 8.37 7.06
CA LEU A 65 11.72 8.32 6.48
C LEU A 65 11.98 9.55 5.61
N ALA A 66 11.01 9.94 4.77
CA ALA A 66 11.13 11.12 3.95
C ALA A 66 11.30 12.39 4.80
N HIS A 67 10.53 12.52 5.89
CA HIS A 67 10.66 13.62 6.83
C HIS A 67 12.01 13.60 7.55
N GLU A 68 12.45 12.45 8.05
CA GLU A 68 13.72 12.28 8.76
C GLU A 68 14.93 12.64 7.89
N PHE A 69 14.94 12.19 6.64
CA PHE A 69 16.06 12.42 5.72
C PHE A 69 15.93 13.70 4.89
N GLY A 70 14.83 14.46 5.05
CA GLY A 70 14.57 15.68 4.27
C GLY A 70 14.41 15.42 2.77
N ILE A 71 13.83 14.28 2.40
CA ILE A 71 13.70 13.81 1.02
C ILE A 71 12.32 14.17 0.46
N GLN A 72 12.26 14.57 -0.81
CA GLN A 72 10.98 14.74 -1.50
C GLN A 72 10.25 13.39 -1.61
N LEU A 73 9.03 13.33 -1.11
CA LEU A 73 8.16 12.18 -1.24
C LEU A 73 7.04 12.47 -2.25
N ILE A 74 6.86 11.56 -3.21
CA ILE A 74 5.75 11.54 -4.16
C ILE A 74 5.04 10.20 -4.01
N THR A 75 3.81 10.21 -3.51
CA THR A 75 2.97 9.02 -3.41
C THR A 75 2.01 8.98 -4.59
N PHE A 76 1.82 7.81 -5.19
CA PHE A 76 0.89 7.62 -6.29
C PHE A 76 -0.01 6.41 -6.04
N ARG A 77 -1.33 6.62 -5.99
CA ARG A 77 -2.28 5.51 -5.89
C ARG A 77 -2.49 4.91 -7.27
N THR A 78 -2.20 3.62 -7.40
CA THR A 78 -2.33 2.85 -8.65
C THR A 78 -3.78 2.50 -9.02
N VAL A 79 -4.74 2.80 -8.14
CA VAL A 79 -6.17 2.65 -8.40
C VAL A 79 -6.75 3.86 -9.15
N SER A 80 -7.87 3.68 -9.82
CA SER A 80 -8.58 4.77 -10.51
C SER A 80 -9.10 5.83 -9.53
N ALA A 81 -9.33 7.05 -10.03
CA ALA A 81 -9.87 8.14 -9.23
C ALA A 81 -11.24 7.81 -8.60
N CYS A 82 -12.12 7.10 -9.33
CA CYS A 82 -13.42 6.68 -8.78
C CYS A 82 -13.27 5.64 -7.65
N CYS A 83 -12.29 4.74 -7.75
CA CYS A 83 -11.99 3.78 -6.69
C CYS A 83 -11.42 4.49 -5.45
N LEU A 84 -10.47 5.42 -5.64
CA LEU A 84 -9.93 6.23 -4.55
C LEU A 84 -11.03 7.03 -3.84
N TRP A 85 -11.92 7.66 -4.60
CA TRP A 85 -13.04 8.41 -4.06
C TRP A 85 -13.96 7.53 -3.20
N ALA A 86 -14.25 6.30 -3.64
CA ALA A 86 -15.03 5.35 -2.85
C ALA A 86 -14.35 5.04 -1.51
N TYR A 87 -13.03 4.83 -1.47
CA TYR A 87 -12.29 4.64 -0.21
C TYR A 87 -12.38 5.85 0.72
N LEU A 88 -12.25 7.07 0.18
CA LEU A 88 -12.35 8.30 0.97
C LEU A 88 -13.76 8.52 1.53
N CYS A 89 -14.79 7.99 0.86
CA CYS A 89 -16.17 8.08 1.34
C CYS A 89 -16.50 7.06 2.44
N VAL A 90 -15.69 6.02 2.67
CA VAL A 90 -15.98 4.94 3.63
C VAL A 90 -16.34 5.46 5.02
N PRO A 91 -15.59 6.38 5.66
CA PRO A 91 -15.95 6.89 6.99
C PRO A 91 -17.33 7.56 7.02
N LYS A 92 -17.68 8.30 5.97
CA LYS A 92 -18.99 8.95 5.83
C LYS A 92 -20.10 7.92 5.62
N LEU A 93 -19.87 6.91 4.78
CA LEU A 93 -20.83 5.83 4.55
C LEU A 93 -21.10 5.02 5.83
N ILE A 94 -20.07 4.81 6.67
CA ILE A 94 -20.23 4.21 8.01
C ILE A 94 -21.11 5.10 8.90
N GLN A 95 -20.81 6.41 8.97
CA GLN A 95 -21.57 7.36 9.79
C GLN A 95 -23.05 7.45 9.37
N CYS A 96 -23.32 7.40 8.07
CA CYS A 96 -24.67 7.42 7.52
C CYS A 96 -25.37 6.04 7.57
N ASN A 97 -24.68 4.99 8.02
CA ASN A 97 -25.18 3.61 8.04
C ASN A 97 -25.61 3.10 6.64
N GLU A 98 -24.91 3.57 5.60
CA GLU A 98 -25.16 3.28 4.17
C GLU A 98 -24.32 2.08 3.67
N LEU A 99 -23.39 1.58 4.48
CA LEU A 99 -22.67 0.35 4.14
C LEU A 99 -23.51 -0.88 4.51
N PRO A 100 -23.62 -1.88 3.61
CA PRO A 100 -24.33 -3.13 3.88
C PRO A 100 -23.51 -4.06 4.80
N ILE A 101 -22.89 -3.54 5.87
CA ILE A 101 -22.13 -4.33 6.85
C ILE A 101 -23.13 -4.93 7.84
N ARG A 102 -23.77 -6.03 7.44
CA ARG A 102 -24.49 -6.93 8.35
C ARG A 102 -23.49 -8.03 8.72
N GLY A 103 -23.19 -8.17 10.01
CA GLY A 103 -22.06 -8.95 10.57
C GLY A 103 -21.94 -10.42 10.14
N VAL A 104 -21.59 -10.65 8.88
CA VAL A 104 -21.15 -11.94 8.37
C VAL A 104 -19.71 -11.75 7.97
N ARG A 105 -18.82 -12.41 8.71
CA ARG A 105 -17.39 -12.55 8.38
C ARG A 105 -17.32 -12.94 6.90
N HIS A 106 -16.87 -12.05 6.01
CA HIS A 106 -16.18 -12.30 4.73
C HIS A 106 -16.08 -10.95 3.99
N THR A 107 -14.84 -10.56 3.73
CA THR A 107 -14.30 -9.59 2.76
C THR A 107 -15.21 -8.46 2.26
N LEU A 108 -14.80 -7.22 2.55
CA LEU A 108 -15.35 -5.99 2.00
C LEU A 108 -15.00 -5.88 0.50
N VAL A 109 -15.80 -6.50 -0.37
CA VAL A 109 -15.77 -6.20 -1.81
C VAL A 109 -16.70 -5.03 -2.04
N LEU A 110 -16.15 -3.82 -2.17
CA LEU A 110 -16.91 -2.66 -2.65
C LEU A 110 -17.20 -2.85 -4.14
N VAL A 111 -18.22 -3.65 -4.48
CA VAL A 111 -18.87 -3.57 -5.79
C VAL A 111 -19.98 -2.53 -5.69
N TRP A 112 -19.65 -1.28 -5.99
CA TRP A 112 -20.67 -0.33 -6.44
C TRP A 112 -20.53 -0.19 -7.95
N CYS A 113 -21.27 -1.06 -8.67
CA CYS A 113 -21.63 -0.78 -10.06
C CYS A 113 -22.78 0.21 -10.02
N GLN A 114 -22.49 1.51 -10.07
CA GLN A 114 -23.49 2.48 -10.44
C GLN A 114 -23.54 2.54 -11.97
N THR A 115 -24.51 1.86 -12.54
CA THR A 115 -25.05 2.23 -13.84
C THR A 115 -25.55 3.67 -13.71
N LEU A 116 -24.89 4.59 -14.42
CA LEU A 116 -25.39 5.94 -14.62
C LEU A 116 -26.60 5.86 -15.56
N THR A 117 -27.80 6.05 -15.03
CA THR A 117 -28.97 6.61 -15.74
C THR A 117 -29.79 7.41 -14.77
#